data_AF-A0AAN5D464-F1
#
_entry.id   AF-A0AAN5D464-F1
#
_cell.length_a   1.000
_cell.length_b   1.000
_cell.length_c   1.000
_cell.angle_alpha   90.00
_cell.angle_beta   90.00
_cell.angle_gamma   90.00
#
_symmetry.space_group_name_H-M   'P 1'
#
loop_
_entity.id
_entity.type
_entity.pdbx_description
1 polymer ?
#
loop_
_entity_poly.entity_id
_entity_poly.type
_entity_poly.pdbx_seq_one_letter_code
_entity_poly.pdbx_strand_id
1 'polypeptide(L)'
;MFGLEIDEHYETPLLLQRFMICACALSVVVFHPLVTYLLLFRSKGMNEDMRRGFFLLRISQILLDVLFGLLFQPYPLTPLPVFGCMGLLCDAGWLPPVHMFGILGILINGTVVIYLSLLLHIQQTLIVGESRTRISSRLQCEMRYVHFP
;
A
#
# COMPACT_ATOMS: atom_id res chain seq x y z
N MET A 1 -23.19 40.15 3.26
CA MET A 1 -21.88 39.82 2.66
C MET A 1 -21.55 38.41 3.14
N PHE A 2 -22.06 37.39 2.47
CA PHE A 2 -21.94 35.96 2.82
C PHE A 2 -21.56 35.21 1.54
N GLY A 3 -20.31 35.42 1.08
CA GLY A 3 -19.87 34.90 -0.21
C GLY A 3 -18.37 34.66 -0.31
N LEU A 4 -17.61 34.82 0.78
CA LEU A 4 -16.16 34.59 0.80
C LEU A 4 -15.74 33.38 1.64
N GLU A 5 -16.56 32.90 2.59
CA GLU A 5 -16.27 31.69 3.38
C GLU A 5 -16.56 30.38 2.63
N ILE A 6 -17.41 30.40 1.60
CA ILE A 6 -17.70 29.20 0.81
C ILE A 6 -16.56 28.92 -0.18
N ASP A 7 -15.94 29.94 -0.77
CA ASP A 7 -14.82 29.75 -1.72
C ASP A 7 -13.56 29.19 -1.04
N GLU A 8 -13.29 29.55 0.22
CA GLU A 8 -12.15 29.01 1.00
C GLU A 8 -12.32 27.49 1.28
N HIS A 9 -13.56 27.01 1.38
CA HIS A 9 -13.86 25.59 1.51
C HIS A 9 -13.79 24.80 0.20
N TYR A 10 -13.79 25.44 -0.97
CA TYR A 10 -13.65 24.77 -2.27
C TYR A 10 -12.22 24.81 -2.84
N GLU A 11 -11.39 25.80 -2.50
CA GLU A 11 -10.00 25.81 -2.95
C GLU A 11 -9.14 24.75 -2.24
N THR A 12 -9.40 24.50 -0.96
CA THR A 12 -8.71 23.51 -0.13
C THR A 12 -8.81 22.06 -0.67
N PRO A 13 -9.98 21.52 -1.07
CA PRO A 13 -10.07 20.19 -1.65
C PRO A 13 -9.40 20.08 -3.03
N LEU A 14 -9.44 21.14 -3.84
CA LEU A 14 -8.80 21.15 -5.17
C LEU A 14 -7.27 21.12 -5.08
N LEU A 15 -6.70 21.93 -4.19
CA LEU A 15 -5.25 21.95 -3.96
C LEU A 15 -4.78 20.61 -3.37
N LEU A 16 -5.54 20.06 -2.41
CA LEU A 16 -5.28 18.73 -1.86
C LEU A 16 -5.34 17.65 -2.93
N GLN A 17 -6.32 17.70 -3.82
CA GLN A 17 -6.44 16.77 -4.94
C GLN A 17 -5.23 16.83 -5.88
N ARG A 18 -4.83 18.03 -6.28
CA ARG A 18 -3.64 18.21 -7.12
C ARG A 18 -2.39 17.69 -6.43
N PHE A 19 -2.22 17.98 -5.15
CA PHE A 19 -1.12 17.48 -4.35
C PHE A 19 -1.09 15.95 -4.29
N MET A 20 -2.23 15.32 -4.02
CA MET A 20 -2.35 13.84 -3.95
C MET A 20 -2.02 13.18 -5.29
N ILE A 21 -2.51 13.74 -6.41
CA ILE A 21 -2.22 13.24 -7.76
C ILE A 21 -0.71 13.39 -8.07
N CYS A 22 -0.12 14.55 -7.78
CA CYS A 22 1.32 14.77 -7.97
C CYS A 22 2.16 13.83 -7.10
N ALA A 23 1.79 13.65 -5.83
CA ALA A 23 2.46 12.74 -4.91
C ALA A 23 2.36 11.29 -5.37
N CYS A 24 1.17 10.86 -5.84
CA CYS A 24 0.96 9.55 -6.44
C CYS A 24 1.83 9.35 -7.68
N ALA A 25 1.86 10.31 -8.60
CA ALA A 25 2.68 10.25 -9.80
C ALA A 25 4.17 10.15 -9.46
N LEU A 26 4.65 10.97 -8.51
CA LEU A 26 6.02 10.92 -8.03
C LEU A 26 6.35 9.56 -7.37
N SER A 27 5.45 9.03 -6.55
CA SER A 27 5.59 7.71 -5.94
C SER A 27 5.74 6.63 -7.00
N VAL A 28 4.76 6.52 -7.89
CA VAL A 28 4.66 5.44 -8.89
C VAL A 28 5.78 5.52 -9.93
N VAL A 29 6.17 6.72 -10.36
CA VAL A 29 7.16 6.90 -11.43
C VAL A 29 8.59 6.96 -10.91
N VAL A 30 8.82 7.55 -9.74
CA VAL A 30 10.19 7.77 -9.22
C VAL A 30 10.52 6.78 -8.12
N PHE A 31 9.76 6.78 -7.03
CA PHE A 31 10.11 5.99 -5.85
C PHE A 31 9.92 4.49 -6.07
N HIS A 32 8.88 4.07 -6.78
CA HIS A 32 8.61 2.66 -7.09
C HIS A 32 9.72 2.01 -7.92
N PRO A 33 10.08 2.54 -9.10
CA PRO A 33 11.17 2.02 -9.90
C PRO A 33 12.53 2.14 -9.22
N LEU A 34 12.80 3.24 -8.51
CA LEU A 34 14.08 3.41 -7.79
C LEU A 34 14.30 2.32 -6.75
N VAL A 35 13.31 2.05 -5.90
CA VAL A 35 13.40 1.00 -4.87
C VAL A 35 13.49 -0.38 -5.51
N THR A 36 12.71 -0.65 -6.55
CA THR A 36 12.80 -1.92 -7.29
C THR A 36 14.18 -2.10 -7.91
N TYR A 37 14.75 -1.05 -8.50
CA TYR A 37 16.08 -1.07 -9.09
C TYR A 37 17.15 -1.37 -8.03
N LEU A 38 17.08 -0.69 -6.87
CA LEU A 38 18.00 -0.95 -5.76
C LEU A 38 17.88 -2.40 -5.27
N LEU A 39 16.66 -2.91 -5.10
CA LEU A 39 16.46 -4.29 -4.65
C LEU A 39 16.94 -5.33 -5.66
N LEU A 40 16.69 -5.13 -6.95
CA LEU A 40 17.05 -6.09 -8.00
C LEU A 40 18.54 -6.09 -8.34
N PHE A 41 19.17 -4.91 -8.40
CA PHE A 41 20.54 -4.79 -8.92
C PHE A 41 21.60 -4.61 -7.84
N ARG A 42 21.28 -4.05 -6.67
CA ARG A 42 22.25 -3.88 -5.57
C ARG A 42 22.24 -5.00 -4.56
N SER A 43 21.14 -5.73 -4.41
CA SER A 43 21.05 -6.83 -3.44
C SER A 43 21.63 -8.15 -3.99
N LYS A 44 22.96 -8.27 -4.02
CA LYS A 44 23.64 -9.49 -4.47
C LYS A 44 23.53 -10.68 -3.51
N GLY A 45 23.08 -10.44 -2.27
CA GLY A 45 23.01 -11.46 -1.21
C GLY A 45 21.61 -12.01 -0.92
N MET A 46 20.60 -11.62 -1.69
CA MET A 46 19.21 -11.97 -1.38
C MET A 46 18.77 -13.24 -2.12
N ASN A 47 18.19 -14.18 -1.38
CA ASN A 47 17.62 -15.41 -1.93
C ASN A 47 16.54 -15.10 -2.97
N GLU A 48 16.45 -15.94 -4.01
CA GLU A 48 15.50 -15.73 -5.11
C GLU A 48 14.03 -15.72 -4.66
N ASP A 49 13.70 -16.56 -3.67
CA ASP A 49 12.35 -16.61 -3.08
C ASP A 49 11.98 -15.27 -2.40
N MET A 50 12.91 -14.69 -1.64
CA MET A 50 12.72 -13.37 -1.04
C MET A 50 12.57 -12.29 -2.11
N ARG A 51 13.33 -12.39 -3.21
CA ARG A 51 13.24 -11.46 -4.34
C ARG A 51 11.87 -11.47 -4.99
N ARG A 52 11.26 -12.65 -5.15
CA ARG A 52 9.87 -12.77 -5.64
C ARG A 52 8.87 -12.15 -4.67
N GLY A 53 9.01 -12.41 -3.37
CA GLY A 53 8.12 -11.82 -2.36
C GLY A 53 8.21 -10.29 -2.32
N PHE A 54 9.42 -9.72 -2.38
CA PHE A 54 9.62 -8.27 -2.47
C PHE A 54 9.03 -7.67 -3.76
N PHE A 55 9.15 -8.38 -4.87
CA PHE A 55 8.59 -7.95 -6.14
C PHE A 55 7.05 -7.91 -6.09
N LEU A 56 6.42 -8.96 -5.55
CA LEU A 56 4.96 -9.00 -5.33
C LEU A 56 4.52 -7.89 -4.39
N LEU A 57 5.20 -7.71 -3.26
CA LEU A 57 4.92 -6.61 -2.33
C LEU A 57 4.97 -5.25 -3.04
N ARG A 58 5.97 -5.04 -3.90
CA ARG A 58 6.10 -3.77 -4.61
C ARG A 58 4.96 -3.55 -5.60
N ILE A 59 4.54 -4.59 -6.33
CA ILE A 59 3.36 -4.50 -7.21
C ILE A 59 2.11 -4.14 -6.39
N SER A 60 1.89 -4.81 -5.25
CA SER A 60 0.75 -4.51 -4.38
C SER A 60 0.77 -3.07 -3.88
N GLN A 61 1.94 -2.55 -3.52
CA GLN A 61 2.09 -1.15 -3.10
C GLN A 61 1.83 -0.17 -4.24
N ILE A 62 2.31 -0.42 -5.47
CA ILE A 62 2.00 0.42 -6.64
C ILE A 62 0.48 0.46 -6.87
N LEU A 63 -0.17 -0.71 -6.80
CA LEU A 63 -1.61 -0.81 -7.00
C LEU A 63 -2.37 -0.03 -5.93
N LEU A 64 -1.93 -0.13 -4.67
CA LEU A 64 -2.50 0.65 -3.56
C LEU A 64 -2.29 2.15 -3.77
N ASP A 65 -1.09 2.60 -4.16
CA ASP A 65 -0.82 4.02 -4.42
C ASP A 65 -1.72 4.56 -5.54
N VAL A 66 -1.93 3.80 -6.61
CA VAL A 66 -2.85 4.18 -7.69
C VAL A 66 -4.30 4.18 -7.19
N LEU A 67 -4.71 3.17 -6.42
CA LEU A 67 -6.06 3.09 -5.85
C LEU A 67 -6.34 4.27 -4.91
N PHE A 68 -5.41 4.61 -4.02
CA PHE A 68 -5.59 5.67 -3.03
C PHE A 68 -5.31 7.06 -3.57
N GLY A 69 -4.33 7.21 -4.45
CA GLY A 69 -3.90 8.49 -4.99
C GLY A 69 -4.70 8.97 -6.20
N LEU A 70 -5.37 8.07 -6.93
CA LEU A 70 -6.11 8.40 -8.15
C LEU A 70 -7.58 7.96 -8.11
N LEU A 71 -7.87 6.71 -7.71
CA LEU A 71 -9.22 6.15 -7.81
C LEU A 71 -10.13 6.56 -6.65
N PHE A 72 -9.62 6.50 -5.42
CA PHE A 72 -10.40 6.70 -4.20
C PHE A 72 -10.14 8.07 -3.59
N GLN A 73 -8.87 8.44 -3.36
CA GLN A 73 -8.50 9.73 -2.76
C GLN A 73 -9.34 10.08 -1.51
N PRO A 74 -9.18 9.32 -0.42
CA PRO A 74 -9.91 9.57 0.81
C PRO A 74 -9.43 10.89 1.40
N TYR A 75 -10.37 11.72 1.86
CA TYR A 75 -10.05 12.95 2.59
C TYR A 75 -10.81 13.00 3.91
N PRO A 76 -10.14 13.39 5.01
CA PRO A 76 -10.81 13.56 6.29
C PRO A 76 -11.74 14.76 6.25
N LEU A 77 -13.00 14.58 6.63
CA LEU A 77 -13.94 15.68 6.81
C LEU A 77 -13.80 16.24 8.22
N THR A 78 -12.74 16.99 8.50
CA THR A 78 -12.60 17.65 9.81
C THR A 78 -13.78 18.58 10.07
N PRO A 79 -14.40 18.58 11.28
CA PRO A 79 -14.02 17.85 12.51
C PRO A 79 -14.69 16.47 12.68
N LEU A 80 -15.48 16.02 11.71
CA LEU A 80 -16.21 14.77 11.78
C LEU A 80 -15.28 13.56 11.52
N PRO A 81 -15.47 12.41 12.18
CA PRO A 81 -14.73 11.18 11.90
C PRO A 81 -15.26 10.48 10.64
N VAL A 82 -15.61 11.26 9.62
CA VAL A 82 -16.18 10.77 8.36
C VAL A 82 -15.15 10.99 7.27
N PHE A 83 -14.94 9.96 6.45
CA PHE A 83 -14.07 10.06 5.28
C PHE A 83 -14.94 10.35 4.06
N GLY A 84 -14.64 11.46 3.39
CA GLY A 84 -15.13 11.71 2.04
C GLY A 84 -14.25 11.03 1.01
N CYS A 85 -14.77 10.93 -0.22
CA CYS A 85 -14.05 10.35 -1.35
C CYS A 85 -14.11 11.32 -2.54
N MET A 86 -12.96 11.62 -3.16
CA MET A 86 -12.84 12.58 -4.28
C MET A 86 -12.21 11.99 -5.55
N GLY A 87 -11.89 10.70 -5.55
CA GLY A 87 -11.26 10.06 -6.70
C GLY A 87 -12.24 9.68 -7.82
N LEU A 88 -11.67 9.26 -8.95
CA LEU A 88 -12.41 8.88 -10.17
C LEU A 88 -13.51 7.84 -9.93
N LEU A 89 -13.26 6.88 -9.04
CA LEU A 89 -14.20 5.80 -8.77
C LEU A 89 -15.43 6.30 -8.00
N CYS A 90 -15.25 7.33 -7.18
CA CYS A 90 -16.30 7.93 -6.38
C CYS A 90 -17.16 8.91 -7.18
N ASP A 91 -16.55 9.64 -8.12
CA ASP A 91 -17.28 10.51 -9.03
C ASP A 91 -18.11 9.72 -10.05
N ALA A 92 -17.59 8.58 -10.52
CA ALA A 92 -18.27 7.75 -11.49
C ALA A 92 -19.48 6.99 -10.95
N GLY A 93 -19.64 6.88 -9.62
CA GLY A 93 -20.78 6.18 -8.99
C GLY A 93 -20.86 4.67 -9.30
N TRP A 94 -19.74 4.04 -9.67
CA TRP A 94 -19.73 2.66 -10.20
C TRP A 94 -20.07 1.58 -9.16
N LEU A 95 -19.73 1.78 -7.88
CA LEU A 95 -20.02 0.81 -6.82
C LEU A 95 -20.60 1.49 -5.57
N PRO A 96 -21.45 0.80 -4.79
CA PRO A 96 -21.87 1.26 -3.48
C PRO A 96 -20.65 1.45 -2.56
N PRO A 97 -20.59 2.52 -1.74
CA PRO A 97 -19.43 2.81 -0.90
C PRO A 97 -18.97 1.63 -0.03
N VAL A 98 -19.92 0.84 0.51
CA VAL A 98 -19.64 -0.33 1.34
C VAL A 98 -18.78 -1.38 0.62
N HIS A 99 -19.03 -1.61 -0.67
CA HIS A 99 -18.27 -2.60 -1.44
C HIS A 99 -16.86 -2.08 -1.77
N MET A 100 -16.74 -0.79 -2.07
CA MET A 100 -15.44 -0.15 -2.30
C MET A 100 -14.55 -0.25 -1.05
N PHE A 101 -15.08 0.12 0.12
CA PHE A 101 -14.34 0.00 1.38
C PHE A 101 -13.99 -1.45 1.71
N GLY A 102 -14.87 -2.40 1.41
CA GLY A 102 -14.59 -3.83 1.59
C GLY A 102 -13.41 -4.32 0.74
N ILE A 103 -13.42 -4.03 -0.57
CA ILE A 103 -12.34 -4.38 -1.50
C ILE A 103 -11.02 -3.74 -1.07
N LEU A 104 -11.07 -2.46 -0.71
CA LEU A 104 -9.91 -1.70 -0.25
C LEU A 104 -9.33 -2.30 1.05
N GLY A 105 -10.21 -2.64 2.00
CA GLY A 105 -9.82 -3.30 3.24
C GLY A 105 -9.11 -4.63 2.99
N ILE A 106 -9.62 -5.47 2.08
CA ILE A 106 -8.98 -6.74 1.72
C ILE A 106 -7.59 -6.50 1.11
N LEU A 107 -7.45 -5.53 0.20
CA LEU A 107 -6.17 -5.22 -0.45
C LEU A 107 -5.12 -4.70 0.54
N ILE A 108 -5.51 -3.80 1.45
CA ILE A 108 -4.62 -3.28 2.50
C ILE A 108 -4.16 -4.43 3.41
N ASN A 109 -5.12 -5.20 3.94
CA ASN A 109 -4.80 -6.30 4.86
C ASN A 109 -3.92 -7.36 4.18
N GLY A 110 -4.20 -7.70 2.92
CA GLY A 110 -3.35 -8.61 2.15
C GLY A 110 -1.91 -8.11 2.02
N THR A 111 -1.73 -6.80 1.75
CA THR A 111 -0.39 -6.19 1.65
C THR A 111 0.33 -6.19 3.00
N VAL A 112 -0.38 -5.93 4.09
CA VAL A 112 0.19 -6.01 5.46
C VAL A 112 0.65 -7.43 5.77
N VAL A 113 -0.13 -8.45 5.40
CA VAL A 113 0.25 -9.86 5.60
C VAL A 113 1.52 -10.21 4.82
N ILE A 114 1.62 -9.81 3.54
CA ILE A 114 2.83 -10.03 2.72
C ILE A 114 4.05 -9.32 3.34
N TYR A 115 3.87 -8.09 3.82
CA TYR A 115 4.95 -7.34 4.46
C TYR A 115 5.43 -8.01 5.75
N LEU A 116 4.50 -8.42 6.62
CA LEU A 116 4.82 -9.08 7.87
C LEU A 116 5.49 -10.45 7.64
N SER A 117 5.03 -11.22 6.65
CA SER A 117 5.65 -12.51 6.32
C SER A 117 7.09 -12.35 5.84
N LEU A 118 7.36 -11.35 4.99
CA LEU A 118 8.72 -11.00 4.57
C LEU A 118 9.61 -10.53 5.73
N LEU A 119 9.08 -9.68 6.60
CA LEU A 119 9.82 -9.17 7.76
C LEU A 119 10.17 -10.29 8.74
N LEU A 120 9.23 -11.19 9.02
CA LEU A 120 9.47 -12.38 9.83
C LEU A 120 10.53 -13.29 9.20
N HIS A 121 10.50 -13.45 7.87
CA HIS A 121 11.50 -14.24 7.17
C HIS A 121 12.90 -13.63 7.30
N ILE A 122 13.04 -12.32 7.11
CA ILE A 122 14.31 -11.60 7.31
C ILE A 122 14.81 -11.78 8.76
N GLN A 123 13.94 -11.60 9.74
CA GLN A 123 14.31 -11.77 11.15
C GLN A 123 14.82 -13.19 11.44
N GLN A 124 14.19 -14.22 10.87
CA GLN A 124 14.64 -15.60 11.02
C GLN A 124 16.02 -15.85 10.40
N THR A 125 16.36 -15.16 9.31
CA THR A 125 17.70 -15.29 8.70
C THR A 125 18.80 -14.60 9.53
N LEU A 126 18.45 -13.62 10.36
CA LEU A 126 19.41 -12.87 11.19
C LEU A 126 19.67 -13.51 12.56
N ILE A 127 18.79 -14.38 13.04
CA ILE A 127 18.96 -15.07 14.34
C ILE A 127 20.01 -16.17 14.17
N VAL A 128 21.27 -15.87 14.51
CA VAL A 128 22.37 -16.84 14.55
C VAL A 128 22.38 -17.51 15.93
N GLY A 129 21.77 -18.70 16.04
CA GLY A 129 21.80 -19.53 17.25
C GLY A 129 20.53 -20.37 17.50
N GLU A 130 20.61 -21.31 18.44
CA GLU A 130 19.49 -22.11 18.95
C GLU A 130 18.61 -21.26 19.90
N SER A 131 17.84 -20.32 19.35
CA SER A 131 16.87 -19.52 20.12
C SER A 131 15.52 -20.23 20.21
N ARG A 132 14.85 -20.15 21.39
CA ARG A 132 13.45 -20.60 21.59
C ARG A 132 12.44 -19.92 20.66
N THR A 133 12.78 -18.78 20.07
CA THR A 133 11.92 -18.04 19.12
C THR A 133 12.05 -18.53 17.67
N ARG A 134 12.92 -19.51 17.39
CA ARG A 134 13.10 -20.08 16.05
C ARG A 134 11.86 -20.92 15.70
N ILE A 135 11.15 -20.49 14.66
CA ILE A 135 9.99 -21.22 14.12
C ILE A 135 10.46 -22.58 13.57
N SER A 136 9.68 -23.63 13.82
CA SER A 136 10.02 -24.98 13.36
C SER A 136 10.05 -25.05 11.83
N SER A 137 10.95 -25.87 11.28
CA SER A 137 11.14 -26.02 9.84
C SER A 137 9.88 -26.47 9.09
N ARG A 138 8.93 -27.13 9.78
CA ARG A 138 7.64 -27.53 9.21
C ARG A 138 6.72 -26.33 8.93
N LEU A 139 6.65 -25.38 9.88
CA LEU A 139 5.87 -24.15 9.73
C LEU A 139 6.46 -23.20 8.68
N GLN A 140 7.79 -23.19 8.52
CA GLN A 140 8.45 -22.46 7.43
C GLN A 140 8.08 -23.04 6.05
N CYS A 141 7.85 -24.35 5.96
CA CYS A 141 7.42 -25.00 4.73
C CYS A 141 5.98 -24.63 4.38
N GLU A 142 5.05 -24.66 5.34
CA GLU A 142 3.65 -24.26 5.09
C GLU A 142 3.49 -22.77 4.73
N MET A 143 4.21 -21.86 5.39
CA MET A 143 4.23 -20.44 4.98
C MET A 143 4.76 -20.25 3.55
N ARG A 144 5.60 -21.16 3.05
CA ARG A 144 6.08 -21.14 1.67
C ARG A 144 4.97 -21.52 0.67
N TYR A 145 4.02 -22.37 1.07
CA TYR A 145 2.89 -22.79 0.21
C TYR A 145 1.73 -21.78 0.19
N VAL A 146 1.45 -21.09 1.30
CA VAL A 146 0.36 -20.10 1.36
C VAL A 146 0.63 -18.88 0.45
N HIS A 147 1.89 -18.62 0.10
CA HIS A 147 2.28 -17.55 -0.82
C HIS A 147 2.39 -17.97 -2.30
N PHE A 148 2.16 -19.24 -2.64
CA PHE A 148 2.27 -19.75 -4.02
C PHE A 148 1.18 -20.78 -4.36
N PRO A 149 0.02 -20.35 -4.88
CA PRO A 149 -0.67 -21.06 -5.95
C PRO A 149 -0.02 -20.79 -7.33
#